data_AF-A0A945Q5P4-F1
#
_entry.id   AF-A0A945Q5P4-F1
#
_cell.length_a   1.000
_cell.length_b   1.000
_cell.length_c   1.000
_cell.angle_alpha   90.00
_cell.angle_beta   90.00
_cell.angle_gamma   90.00
#
_symmetry.space_group_name_H-M   'P 1'
#
loop_
_entity.id
_entity.type
_entity.pdbx_description
1 polymer ?
#
loop_
_entity_poly.entity_id
_entity_poly.type
_entity_poly.pdbx_seq_one_letter_code
_entity_poly.pdbx_strand_id
1 'polypeptide(L)'
;MKFSAVAVGTMDKAQWAAYEGRHRPEDKYHQPWADHNDAQAMGGLAYLDGLAEDAGDAGWLAGGDRIGQADISTVVAYSFTKKVRPHLDLAGECPALTAFVERCEALDAFSSAPVPG
;
A
#
# COMPACT_ATOMS: atom_id res chain seq x y z
N MET A 1 16.58 4.18 -0.13
CA MET A 1 16.12 2.82 0.25
C MET A 1 15.08 2.80 1.37
N LYS A 2 15.13 3.69 2.37
CA LYS A 2 14.18 3.69 3.52
C LYS A 2 12.71 3.57 3.10
N PHE A 3 12.22 4.43 2.20
CA PHE A 3 10.78 4.47 1.84
C PHE A 3 10.33 3.23 1.08
N SER A 4 11.14 2.75 0.13
CA SER A 4 10.88 1.47 -0.55
C SER A 4 10.83 0.29 0.42
N ALA A 5 11.69 0.28 1.45
CA ALA A 5 11.67 -0.77 2.46
C ALA A 5 10.39 -0.74 3.31
N VAL A 6 9.90 0.46 3.66
CA VAL A 6 8.60 0.60 4.34
C VAL A 6 7.47 0.10 3.45
N ALA A 7 7.42 0.52 2.18
CA ALA A 7 6.38 0.09 1.25
C ALA A 7 6.32 -1.43 1.06
N VAL A 8 7.47 -2.08 0.85
CA VAL A 8 7.53 -3.54 0.73
C VAL A 8 7.17 -4.23 2.04
N GLY A 9 7.65 -3.71 3.18
CA GLY A 9 7.30 -4.25 4.50
C GLY A 9 5.79 -4.15 4.79
N THR A 10 5.14 -3.05 4.41
CA THR A 10 3.68 -2.88 4.47
C THR A 10 2.97 -3.95 3.64
N MET A 11 3.42 -4.15 2.39
CA MET A 11 2.83 -5.14 1.49
C MET A 11 2.96 -6.56 2.04
N ASP A 12 4.11 -6.91 2.63
CA ASP A 12 4.31 -8.21 3.28
C ASP A 12 3.30 -8.45 4.41
N LYS A 13 2.96 -7.42 5.19
CA LYS A 13 1.97 -7.52 6.27
C LYS A 13 0.55 -7.68 5.74
N ALA A 14 0.16 -6.91 4.73
CA ALA A 14 -1.12 -7.11 4.05
C ALA A 14 -1.24 -8.54 3.47
N GLN A 15 -0.14 -9.07 2.92
CA GLN A 15 -0.09 -10.44 2.40
C GLN A 15 -0.24 -11.48 3.52
N TRP A 16 0.46 -11.33 4.64
CA TRP A 16 0.35 -12.24 5.78
C TRP A 16 -1.08 -12.27 6.34
N ALA A 17 -1.74 -11.12 6.47
CA ALA A 17 -3.13 -11.05 6.88
C ALA A 17 -4.06 -11.75 5.86
N ALA A 18 -3.85 -11.51 4.56
CA ALA A 18 -4.65 -12.15 3.50
C ALA A 18 -4.47 -13.67 3.44
N TYR A 19 -3.27 -14.17 3.76
CA TYR A 19 -2.96 -15.61 3.73
C TYR A 19 -3.70 -16.41 4.79
N GLU A 20 -4.06 -15.80 5.92
CA GLU A 20 -4.91 -16.47 6.93
C GLU A 20 -6.24 -16.91 6.32
N GLY A 21 -6.92 -16.04 5.57
CA GLY A 21 -8.21 -16.36 4.95
C GLY A 21 -8.09 -17.15 3.64
N ARG A 22 -6.97 -17.02 2.92
CA ARG A 22 -6.80 -17.63 1.60
C ARG A 22 -6.25 -19.06 1.64
N HIS A 23 -5.40 -19.37 2.62
CA HIS A 23 -4.64 -20.62 2.64
C HIS A 23 -4.86 -21.47 3.89
N ARG A 24 -5.51 -20.93 4.93
CA ARG A 24 -5.90 -21.74 6.09
C ARG A 24 -7.39 -22.07 6.01
N PRO A 25 -7.78 -23.30 6.39
CA PRO A 25 -9.19 -23.61 6.56
C PRO A 25 -9.77 -22.74 7.68
N GLU A 26 -11.08 -22.52 7.64
CA GLU A 26 -11.79 -21.62 8.54
C GLU A 26 -11.57 -21.93 10.02
N ASP A 27 -11.49 -23.22 10.38
CA ASP A 27 -11.23 -23.70 11.75
C ASP A 27 -9.80 -23.42 12.25
N LYS A 28 -8.89 -23.02 11.36
CA LYS A 28 -7.49 -22.65 11.66
C LYS A 28 -7.21 -21.17 11.43
N TYR A 29 -8.23 -20.39 11.08
CA TYR A 29 -8.08 -18.95 10.92
C TYR A 29 -7.79 -18.31 12.28
N HIS A 30 -6.66 -17.61 12.41
CA HIS A 30 -6.30 -16.95 13.65
C HIS A 30 -6.52 -15.43 13.55
N GLN A 31 -7.73 -14.99 13.90
CA GLN A 31 -8.12 -13.57 13.83
C GLN A 31 -7.11 -12.61 14.48
N PRO A 32 -6.60 -12.87 15.71
CA PRO A 32 -5.63 -11.96 16.33
C PRO A 32 -4.35 -11.74 15.50
N TRP A 33 -3.92 -12.73 14.70
CA TRP A 33 -2.77 -12.58 13.82
C TRP A 33 -3.09 -11.80 12.55
N ALA A 34 -4.28 -12.00 11.98
CA ALA A 34 -4.75 -11.17 10.87
C ALA A 34 -4.84 -9.70 11.31
N ASP A 35 -5.47 -9.43 12.45
CA ASP A 35 -5.62 -8.08 13.03
C ASP A 35 -4.25 -7.44 13.32
N HIS A 36 -3.30 -8.22 13.87
CA HIS A 36 -1.95 -7.74 14.14
C HIS A 36 -1.24 -7.30 12.85
N ASN A 37 -1.33 -8.09 11.79
CA ASN A 37 -0.71 -7.76 10.50
C ASN A 37 -1.42 -6.58 9.81
N ASP A 38 -2.74 -6.53 9.88
CA ASP A 38 -3.52 -5.38 9.38
C ASP A 38 -3.08 -4.09 10.08
N ALA A 39 -2.93 -4.10 11.41
CA ALA A 39 -2.43 -2.95 12.16
C ALA A 39 -1.00 -2.53 11.73
N GLN A 40 -0.12 -3.49 11.45
CA GLN A 40 1.23 -3.19 10.95
C GLN A 40 1.23 -2.64 9.52
N ALA A 41 0.37 -3.17 8.64
CA ALA A 41 0.18 -2.64 7.30
C ALA A 41 -0.32 -1.19 7.35
N MET A 42 -1.35 -0.93 8.17
CA MET A 42 -1.91 0.41 8.37
C MET A 42 -0.88 1.39 8.94
N GLY A 43 -0.05 0.97 9.90
CA GLY A 43 1.02 1.82 10.43
C GLY A 43 2.03 2.25 9.35
N GLY A 44 2.37 1.35 8.43
CA GLY A 44 3.25 1.69 7.30
C GLY A 44 2.55 2.53 6.23
N LEU A 45 1.27 2.28 5.94
CA LEU A 45 0.48 3.11 5.02
C LEU A 45 0.31 4.54 5.54
N ALA A 46 0.02 4.71 6.84
CA ALA A 46 -0.06 6.03 7.47
C ALA A 46 1.28 6.79 7.40
N TYR A 47 2.41 6.09 7.53
CA TYR A 47 3.73 6.71 7.32
C TYR A 47 3.93 7.18 5.87
N LEU A 48 3.52 6.37 4.89
CA LEU A 48 3.61 6.72 3.47
C LEU A 48 2.61 7.84 3.09
N ASP A 49 1.47 7.91 3.75
CA ASP A 49 0.47 8.97 3.62
C ASP A 49 1.05 10.34 4.02
N GLY A 50 1.74 10.41 5.16
CA GLY A 50 2.45 11.63 5.55
C GLY A 50 3.54 12.04 4.54
N LEU A 51 4.24 11.08 3.93
CA LEU A 51 5.20 11.38 2.85
C LEU A 51 4.51 11.88 1.58
N ALA A 52 3.31 11.37 1.28
CA ALA A 52 2.51 11.82 0.15
C ALA A 52 1.98 13.24 0.38
N GLU A 53 1.56 13.55 1.62
CA GLU A 53 1.17 14.90 2.03
C GLU A 53 2.35 15.88 1.87
N ASP A 54 3.54 15.53 2.38
CA ASP A 54 4.76 16.34 2.24
C ASP A 54 5.16 16.57 0.77
N ALA A 55 4.92 15.56 -0.10
CA ALA A 55 5.23 15.65 -1.53
C ALA A 55 4.23 16.54 -2.30
N GLY A 56 3.00 16.68 -1.79
CA GLY A 56 1.94 17.46 -2.42
C GLY A 56 1.53 16.98 -3.82
N ASP A 57 0.86 17.85 -4.56
CA ASP A 57 0.14 17.49 -5.81
C ASP A 57 1.05 17.12 -6.99
N ALA A 58 2.32 17.49 -6.95
CA ALA A 58 3.27 17.26 -8.05
C ALA A 58 4.60 16.60 -7.62
N GLY A 59 4.84 16.44 -6.32
CA GLY A 59 6.10 15.87 -5.82
C GLY A 59 6.12 14.35 -5.76
N TRP A 60 7.33 13.81 -5.63
CA TRP A 60 7.59 12.39 -5.42
C TRP A 60 8.01 12.13 -3.97
N LEU A 61 7.75 10.94 -3.42
CA LEU A 61 7.94 10.64 -2.00
C LEU A 61 9.38 10.85 -1.51
N ALA A 62 10.36 10.72 -2.41
CA ALA A 62 11.77 10.94 -2.13
C ALA A 62 12.29 12.33 -2.50
N GLY A 63 11.41 13.26 -2.92
CA GLY A 63 11.77 14.62 -3.30
C GLY A 63 12.65 14.72 -4.56
N GLY A 64 12.66 13.70 -5.42
CA GLY A 64 13.38 13.75 -6.69
C GLY A 64 12.61 14.50 -7.77
N ASP A 65 13.24 14.74 -8.93
CA ASP A 65 12.60 15.41 -10.08
C ASP A 65 11.75 14.47 -10.95
N ARG A 66 11.78 13.16 -10.65
CA ARG A 66 11.09 12.11 -11.40
C ARG A 66 10.66 11.00 -10.46
N ILE A 67 9.68 10.22 -10.92
CA ILE A 67 9.28 8.99 -10.25
C ILE A 67 10.49 8.07 -10.02
N GLY A 68 10.56 7.50 -8.81
CA GLY A 68 11.59 6.58 -8.38
C GLY A 68 11.02 5.31 -7.75
N GLN A 69 11.92 4.47 -7.24
CA GLN A 69 11.55 3.17 -6.68
C GLN A 69 10.67 3.27 -5.43
N ALA A 70 10.78 4.36 -4.66
CA ALA A 70 9.92 4.59 -3.49
C ALA A 70 8.46 4.76 -3.93
N ASP A 71 8.22 5.60 -4.92
CA ASP A 71 6.91 5.88 -5.49
C ASP A 71 6.28 4.59 -6.06
N ILE A 72 7.05 3.85 -6.88
CA ILE A 72 6.57 2.61 -7.50
C ILE A 72 6.20 1.57 -6.46
N SER A 73 7.08 1.30 -5.49
CA SER A 73 6.81 0.32 -4.44
C SER A 73 5.62 0.73 -3.57
N THR A 74 5.46 2.01 -3.27
CA THR A 74 4.34 2.53 -2.50
C THR A 74 3.01 2.34 -3.23
N VAL A 75 2.96 2.67 -4.53
CA VAL A 75 1.74 2.48 -5.34
C VAL A 75 1.32 1.02 -5.37
N VAL A 76 2.26 0.12 -5.66
CA VAL A 76 1.98 -1.32 -5.69
C VAL A 76 1.53 -1.84 -4.32
N ALA A 77 2.18 -1.40 -3.22
CA ALA A 77 1.81 -1.79 -1.87
C ALA A 77 0.39 -1.34 -1.49
N TYR A 78 0.03 -0.09 -1.82
CA TYR A 78 -1.32 0.43 -1.58
C TYR A 78 -2.36 -0.35 -2.39
N SER A 79 -2.18 -0.45 -3.72
CA SER A 79 -3.19 -1.07 -4.60
C SER A 79 -3.36 -2.56 -4.32
N PHE A 80 -2.28 -3.27 -3.96
CA PHE A 80 -2.35 -4.63 -3.45
C PHE A 80 -3.14 -4.71 -2.15
N THR A 81 -2.82 -3.86 -1.16
CA THR A 81 -3.47 -3.89 0.16
C THR A 81 -4.96 -3.57 0.03
N LYS A 82 -5.33 -2.56 -0.77
CA LYS A 82 -6.73 -2.22 -1.09
C LYS A 82 -7.48 -3.41 -1.68
N LYS A 83 -6.84 -4.16 -2.58
CA LYS A 83 -7.43 -5.36 -3.21
C LYS A 83 -7.62 -6.51 -2.22
N VAL A 84 -6.61 -6.81 -1.41
CA VAL A 84 -6.61 -8.03 -0.58
C VAL A 84 -7.23 -7.83 0.81
N ARG A 85 -7.26 -6.61 1.31
CA ARG A 85 -7.78 -6.21 2.64
C ARG A 85 -8.77 -5.04 2.52
N PRO A 86 -9.88 -5.18 1.77
CA PRO A 86 -10.79 -4.06 1.47
C PRO A 86 -11.49 -3.47 2.70
N HIS A 87 -11.55 -4.20 3.82
CA HIS A 87 -12.14 -3.73 5.08
C HIS A 87 -11.33 -2.64 5.79
N LEU A 88 -10.10 -2.37 5.34
CA LEU A 88 -9.23 -1.34 5.93
C LEU A 88 -9.55 0.09 5.47
N ASP A 89 -10.48 0.28 4.53
CA ASP A 89 -10.91 1.59 4.01
C ASP A 89 -9.77 2.58 3.74
N LEU A 90 -8.78 2.16 2.95
CA LEU A 90 -7.57 2.95 2.71
C LEU A 90 -7.84 4.34 2.11
N ALA A 91 -8.97 4.52 1.43
CA ALA A 91 -9.37 5.81 0.89
C ALA A 91 -9.73 6.81 2.01
N GLY A 92 -10.39 6.33 3.07
CA GLY A 92 -10.69 7.13 4.26
C GLY A 92 -9.49 7.30 5.19
N GLU A 93 -8.71 6.24 5.38
CA GLU A 93 -7.62 6.22 6.36
C GLU A 93 -6.30 6.85 5.84
N CYS A 94 -6.09 6.89 4.51
CA CYS A 94 -4.87 7.42 3.89
C CYS A 94 -5.22 8.27 2.66
N PRO A 95 -5.87 9.44 2.84
CA PRO A 95 -6.39 10.24 1.73
C PRO A 95 -5.29 10.86 0.84
N ALA A 96 -4.15 11.29 1.42
CA ALA A 96 -3.06 11.88 0.64
C ALA A 96 -2.37 10.81 -0.23
N LEU A 97 -2.16 9.63 0.35
CA LEU A 97 -1.65 8.47 -0.35
C LEU A 97 -2.60 8.00 -1.44
N THR A 98 -3.91 8.05 -1.19
CA THR A 98 -4.93 7.71 -2.20
C THR A 98 -4.80 8.64 -3.41
N ALA A 99 -4.75 9.95 -3.21
CA ALA A 99 -4.56 10.91 -4.29
C ALA A 99 -3.22 10.72 -5.02
N PHE A 100 -2.15 10.44 -4.27
CA PHE A 100 -0.83 10.13 -4.81
C PHE A 100 -0.85 8.90 -5.71
N VAL A 101 -1.53 7.83 -5.28
CA VAL A 101 -1.69 6.58 -6.03
C VAL A 101 -2.49 6.82 -7.30
N GLU A 102 -3.63 7.50 -7.22
CA GLU A 102 -4.46 7.82 -8.38
C GLU A 102 -3.68 8.60 -9.45
N ARG A 103 -2.87 9.58 -9.02
CA ARG A 103 -1.98 10.34 -9.92
C ARG A 103 -0.93 9.43 -10.57
N CYS A 104 -0.33 8.51 -9.82
CA CYS A 104 0.66 7.58 -10.35
C CYS A 104 0.04 6.57 -11.31
N GLU A 105 -1.13 6.00 -10.98
CA GLU A 105 -1.83 5.02 -11.82
C GLU A 105 -2.33 5.63 -13.14
N ALA A 106 -2.50 6.95 -13.20
CA ALA A 106 -2.78 7.68 -14.44
C ALA A 106 -1.58 7.79 -15.40
N LEU A 107 -0.35 7.47 -14.97
CA LEU A 107 0.82 7.45 -15.84
C LEU A 107 0.78 6.25 -16.79
N ASP A 108 1.26 6.43 -18.02
CA ASP A 108 1.35 5.36 -19.04
C ASP A 108 2.07 4.10 -18.53
N ALA A 109 3.11 4.27 -17.71
CA ALA A 109 3.86 3.15 -17.15
C ALA A 109 3.01 2.24 -16.22
N PHE A 110 2.02 2.80 -15.51
CA PHE A 110 1.12 2.02 -14.66
C PHE A 110 -0.11 1.55 -15.42
N SER A 111 -0.73 2.40 -16.24
CA SER A 111 -1.92 2.03 -16.99
C SER A 111 -1.68 0.92 -18.02
N SER A 112 -0.44 0.77 -18.50
CA SER A 112 -0.02 -0.37 -19.35
C SER A 112 0.29 -1.66 -18.59
N ALA A 113 0.32 -1.62 -17.25
CA ALA A 113 0.57 -2.76 -16.36
C ALA A 113 -0.47 -2.83 -15.22
N PRO A 114 -1.77 -3.02 -15.55
CA PRO A 114 -2.83 -3.00 -14.55
C PRO A 114 -2.70 -4.16 -13.55
N VAL A 115 -3.24 -3.95 -12.34
CA VAL A 115 -3.36 -5.02 -11.34
C VAL A 115 -4.10 -6.21 -11.97
N PRO A 116 -3.52 -7.43 -11.97
CA PRO A 116 -4.19 -8.59 -12.53
C PRO A 116 -5.56 -8.81 -11.88
N GLY A 117 -6.54 -9.29 -12.66
CA GLY A 117 -7.87 -9.70 -12.18
C GLY A 117 -7.80 -10.67 -11.02
#